data_AF-A0A0B7K716-F1
#
_entry.id   AF-A0A0B7K716-F1
#
_cell.length_a   1.000
_cell.length_b   1.000
_cell.length_c   1.000
_cell.angle_alpha   90.00
_cell.angle_beta   90.00
_cell.angle_gamma   90.00
#
_symmetry.space_group_name_H-M   'P 1'
#
loop_
_entity.id
_entity.type
_entity.pdbx_description
1 polymer ?
#
loop_
_entity_poly.entity_id
_entity_poly.type
_entity_poly.pdbx_seq_one_letter_code
_entity_poly.pdbx_strand_id
1 'polypeptide(L)'
;MLDVHTSAYFKEPPILALGPDHPSLPMNQVPFSTNTNPLWECPDWESWSRLVASDPSLGIPLGRTLADEFTPQDVATMSGFDATILMTGYASQLAGSGEMDAGEAFSSPSSPAFRLAKLFPASGVAQAYLAIHFTPLHALLSVSGNSWVLNRKVPGPNEFREHKQTLDKWCQSESAAVAVSAKTRRTSEAGSSSSDVDSSTLPRGSRARWRDVSDYWGVYVCALICWAFGREAGDQHRAYDGEGTAAHNEASRSEAARWILEAAQRRPEQLLKWRKRRCVRGVVCLARDILSPDCLANRSMLYSDAVSVLKRLGEPSA
;
A
#
# COMPACT_ATOMS: atom_id res chain seq x y z
N MET A 1 3.14 -0.77 -15.34
CA MET A 1 2.30 -1.01 -14.15
C MET A 1 2.83 -2.16 -13.30
N LEU A 2 2.95 -3.38 -13.85
CA LEU A 2 3.47 -4.53 -13.09
C LEU A 2 4.89 -4.30 -12.54
N ASP A 3 5.78 -3.73 -13.36
CA ASP A 3 7.17 -3.43 -12.96
C ASP A 3 7.27 -2.42 -11.80
N VAL A 4 6.40 -1.39 -11.80
CA VAL A 4 6.34 -0.39 -10.72
C VAL A 4 5.77 -1.00 -9.44
N HIS A 5 4.77 -1.87 -9.58
CA HIS A 5 4.27 -2.65 -8.46
C HIS A 5 5.38 -3.54 -7.86
N THR A 6 6.08 -4.32 -8.67
CA THR A 6 7.17 -5.19 -8.18
C THR A 6 8.30 -4.36 -7.59
N SER A 7 8.76 -3.32 -8.27
CA SER A 7 9.80 -2.40 -7.78
C SER A 7 9.44 -1.83 -6.40
N ALA A 8 8.20 -1.38 -6.19
CA ALA A 8 7.76 -0.86 -4.91
C ALA A 8 7.79 -1.92 -3.79
N TYR A 9 7.34 -3.15 -4.05
CA TYR A 9 7.30 -4.22 -3.05
C TYR A 9 8.67 -4.85 -2.75
N PHE A 10 9.53 -4.95 -3.76
CA PHE A 10 10.87 -5.54 -3.61
C PHE A 10 11.93 -4.49 -3.26
N LYS A 11 11.58 -3.19 -3.26
CA LYS A 11 12.54 -2.07 -3.17
C LYS A 11 13.71 -2.22 -4.15
N GLU A 12 13.43 -2.80 -5.31
CA GLU A 12 14.41 -2.99 -6.39
C GLU A 12 14.20 -1.89 -7.43
N PRO A 13 15.26 -1.43 -8.13
CA PRO A 13 15.08 -0.52 -9.25
C PRO A 13 14.21 -1.20 -10.33
N PRO A 14 13.27 -0.46 -10.96
CA PRO A 14 12.43 -1.03 -12.01
C PRO A 14 13.29 -1.58 -13.15
N ILE A 15 12.94 -2.76 -13.69
CA ILE A 15 13.71 -3.50 -14.70
C ILE A 15 13.94 -2.65 -15.95
N LEU A 16 12.97 -1.79 -16.24
CA LEU A 16 12.96 -0.86 -17.35
C LEU A 16 13.96 0.31 -17.23
N ALA A 17 14.72 0.41 -16.13
CA ALA A 17 15.83 1.37 -15.98
C ALA A 17 17.16 0.92 -16.63
N LEU A 18 17.20 -0.27 -17.27
CA LEU A 18 18.42 -0.88 -17.82
C LEU A 18 18.57 -0.69 -19.36
N GLY A 19 18.39 0.52 -19.86
CA GLY A 19 18.74 0.90 -21.24
C GLY A 19 19.93 1.88 -21.26
N PRO A 20 21.01 1.63 -22.02
CA PRO A 20 22.24 2.41 -21.94
C PRO A 20 22.12 3.89 -22.38
N ASP A 21 21.05 4.27 -23.10
CA ASP A 21 21.00 5.58 -23.80
C ASP A 21 19.90 6.56 -23.35
N HIS A 22 19.05 6.20 -22.36
CA HIS A 22 18.02 7.13 -21.86
C HIS A 22 17.82 7.04 -20.34
N PRO A 23 18.29 8.03 -19.55
CA PRO A 23 18.11 8.06 -18.10
C PRO A 23 16.69 8.46 -17.65
N SER A 24 15.71 8.54 -18.55
CA SER A 24 14.31 8.82 -18.20
C SER A 24 13.54 7.51 -18.03
N LEU A 25 12.86 7.37 -16.88
CA LEU A 25 11.88 6.32 -16.59
C LEU A 25 11.00 6.09 -17.84
N PRO A 26 11.02 4.91 -18.49
CA PRO A 26 10.25 4.70 -19.73
C PRO A 26 8.75 4.79 -19.52
N MET A 27 8.27 4.75 -18.28
CA MET A 27 6.89 5.10 -17.92
C MET A 27 6.53 6.54 -18.36
N ASN A 28 7.51 7.47 -18.37
CA ASN A 28 7.34 8.84 -18.80
C ASN A 28 7.12 8.99 -20.31
N GLN A 29 7.36 7.93 -21.10
CA GLN A 29 7.18 7.93 -22.55
C GLN A 29 5.78 7.44 -22.98
N VAL A 30 5.02 6.84 -22.05
CA VAL A 30 3.68 6.31 -22.34
C VAL A 30 2.69 7.46 -22.44
N PRO A 31 1.98 7.65 -23.56
CA PRO A 31 0.92 8.65 -23.66
C PRO A 31 -0.40 8.15 -23.07
N PHE A 32 -1.35 9.06 -22.81
CA PHE A 32 -2.71 8.67 -22.45
C PHE A 32 -3.46 8.04 -23.63
N SER A 33 -4.26 7.03 -23.34
CA SER A 33 -5.01 6.23 -24.32
C SER A 33 -6.09 7.04 -25.02
N THR A 34 -6.81 7.88 -24.27
CA THR A 34 -7.90 8.73 -24.77
C THR A 34 -7.48 9.64 -25.91
N ASN A 35 -6.26 10.20 -25.83
CA ASN A 35 -5.70 11.07 -26.87
C ASN A 35 -4.94 10.32 -27.97
N THR A 36 -4.84 8.98 -27.91
CA THR A 36 -4.07 8.21 -28.90
C THR A 36 -4.92 7.25 -29.73
N ASN A 37 -6.21 7.09 -29.46
CA ASN A 37 -7.12 6.30 -30.29
C ASN A 37 -7.00 6.61 -31.80
N PRO A 38 -6.98 7.89 -32.25
CA PRO A 38 -6.83 8.20 -33.67
C PRO A 38 -5.51 7.69 -34.29
N LEU A 39 -4.45 7.59 -33.47
CA LEU A 39 -3.16 7.04 -33.90
C LEU A 39 -3.24 5.54 -34.16
N TRP A 40 -4.02 4.80 -33.36
CA TRP A 40 -4.18 3.36 -33.50
C TRP A 40 -5.08 2.95 -34.67
N GLU A 41 -5.98 3.85 -35.08
CA GLU A 41 -6.88 3.66 -36.24
C GLU A 41 -6.24 4.04 -37.58
N CYS A 42 -4.98 4.51 -37.58
CA CYS A 42 -4.27 4.85 -38.83
C CYS A 42 -3.95 3.58 -39.66
N PRO A 43 -4.21 3.57 -40.97
CA PRO A 43 -3.98 2.41 -41.82
C PRO A 43 -2.50 2.16 -42.15
N ASP A 44 -1.67 3.21 -42.08
CA ASP A 44 -0.24 3.16 -42.40
C ASP A 44 0.58 4.17 -41.56
N TRP A 45 1.90 3.98 -41.55
CA TRP A 45 2.83 4.80 -40.78
C TRP A 45 2.94 6.24 -41.29
N GLU A 46 2.66 6.50 -42.58
CA GLU A 46 2.72 7.84 -43.16
C GLU A 46 1.54 8.70 -42.68
N SER A 47 0.35 8.10 -42.62
CA SER A 47 -0.86 8.72 -42.08
C SER A 47 -0.74 8.94 -40.58
N TRP A 48 -0.14 7.99 -39.86
CA TRP A 48 0.25 8.14 -38.46
C TRP A 48 1.20 9.34 -38.28
N SER A 49 2.27 9.42 -39.08
CA SER A 49 3.27 10.50 -38.99
C SER A 49 2.70 11.87 -39.32
N ARG A 50 1.83 11.95 -40.35
CA ARG A 50 1.10 13.18 -40.70
C ARG A 50 0.17 13.62 -39.57
N LEU A 51 -0.51 12.68 -38.92
CA LEU A 51 -1.43 12.96 -37.83
C LEU A 51 -0.70 13.53 -36.60
N VAL A 52 0.42 12.91 -36.21
CA VAL A 52 1.30 13.43 -35.14
C VAL A 52 1.89 14.80 -35.49
N ALA A 53 2.26 15.02 -36.75
CA ALA A 53 2.76 16.33 -37.20
C ALA A 53 1.67 17.41 -37.19
N SER A 54 0.40 17.03 -37.43
CA SER A 54 -0.73 17.96 -37.47
C SER A 54 -1.26 18.33 -36.09
N ASP A 55 -1.21 17.41 -35.13
CA ASP A 55 -1.65 17.63 -33.75
C ASP A 55 -0.58 17.10 -32.78
N PRO A 56 0.34 17.97 -32.33
CA PRO A 56 1.39 17.62 -31.37
C PRO A 56 0.86 17.24 -29.98
N SER A 57 -0.44 17.43 -29.72
CA SER A 57 -1.07 17.01 -28.47
C SER A 57 -1.41 15.52 -28.43
N LEU A 58 -1.47 14.88 -29.62
CA LEU A 58 -1.60 13.43 -29.76
C LEU A 58 -0.27 12.78 -29.38
N GLY A 59 -0.30 11.95 -28.35
CA GLY A 59 0.90 11.24 -27.89
C GLY A 59 1.81 12.04 -26.97
N ILE A 60 1.33 13.11 -26.29
CA ILE A 60 2.11 13.77 -25.24
C ILE A 60 2.54 12.72 -24.20
N PRO A 61 3.85 12.56 -23.96
CA PRO A 61 4.36 11.59 -23.01
C PRO A 61 3.93 11.90 -21.57
N LEU A 62 3.69 10.86 -20.76
CA LEU A 62 3.33 10.99 -19.35
C LEU A 62 4.29 11.89 -18.55
N GLY A 63 5.60 11.87 -18.85
CA GLY A 63 6.57 12.70 -18.15
C GLY A 63 6.32 14.20 -18.31
N ARG A 64 5.78 14.62 -19.46
CA ARG A 64 5.44 16.01 -19.74
C ARG A 64 4.10 16.38 -19.09
N THR A 65 3.13 15.49 -19.09
CA THR A 65 1.83 15.73 -18.42
C THR A 65 1.93 15.68 -16.90
N LEU A 66 2.83 14.89 -16.32
CA LEU A 66 3.06 14.87 -14.86
C LEU A 66 3.53 16.22 -14.30
N ALA A 67 4.11 17.08 -15.15
CA ALA A 67 4.48 18.45 -14.79
C ALA A 67 3.26 19.39 -14.70
N ASP A 68 2.15 19.05 -15.37
CA ASP A 68 0.92 19.83 -15.35
C ASP A 68 0.17 19.68 -14.01
N GLU A 69 -0.66 20.66 -13.68
CA GLU A 69 -1.51 20.62 -12.49
C GLU A 69 -2.83 19.92 -12.79
N PHE A 70 -2.93 18.65 -12.44
CA PHE A 70 -4.21 17.95 -12.42
C PHE A 70 -5.01 18.31 -11.16
N THR A 71 -6.32 18.38 -11.32
CA THR A 71 -7.28 18.43 -10.22
C THR A 71 -7.92 17.05 -10.00
N PRO A 72 -8.48 16.77 -8.81
CA PRO A 72 -9.24 15.55 -8.58
C PRO A 72 -10.45 15.40 -9.52
N GLN A 73 -10.99 16.52 -10.02
CA GLN A 73 -12.09 16.52 -11.00
C GLN A 73 -11.62 16.01 -12.36
N ASP A 74 -10.44 16.45 -12.81
CA ASP A 74 -9.86 15.96 -14.07
C ASP A 74 -9.68 14.45 -14.02
N VAL A 75 -9.10 13.94 -12.93
CA VAL A 75 -8.92 12.50 -12.72
C VAL A 75 -10.25 11.74 -12.70
N ALA A 76 -11.31 12.33 -12.14
CA ALA A 76 -12.64 11.72 -12.14
C ALA A 76 -13.28 11.62 -13.53
N THR A 77 -12.89 12.49 -14.46
CA THR A 77 -13.32 12.45 -15.87
C THR A 77 -12.47 11.54 -16.76
N MET A 78 -11.28 11.14 -16.29
CA MET A 78 -10.38 10.27 -17.05
C MET A 78 -10.93 8.84 -17.17
N SER A 79 -10.51 8.15 -18.24
CA SER A 79 -10.70 6.70 -18.32
C SER A 79 -9.96 6.00 -17.17
N GLY A 80 -10.49 4.88 -16.69
CA GLY A 80 -9.83 4.11 -15.62
C GLY A 80 -8.41 3.66 -15.99
N PHE A 81 -8.16 3.45 -17.29
CA PHE A 81 -6.83 3.13 -17.80
C PHE A 81 -5.88 4.33 -17.68
N ASP A 82 -6.28 5.52 -18.12
CA ASP A 82 -5.46 6.74 -18.03
C ASP A 82 -5.20 7.16 -16.58
N ALA A 83 -6.23 7.07 -15.73
CA ALA A 83 -6.08 7.30 -14.30
C ALA A 83 -5.04 6.35 -13.67
N THR A 84 -4.98 5.10 -14.13
CA THR A 84 -3.98 4.13 -13.66
C THR A 84 -2.58 4.44 -14.20
N ILE A 85 -2.46 4.91 -15.46
CA ILE A 85 -1.18 5.38 -16.02
C ILE A 85 -0.66 6.55 -15.19
N LEU A 86 -1.50 7.56 -14.93
CA LEU A 86 -1.15 8.74 -14.14
C LEU A 86 -0.70 8.37 -12.72
N MET A 87 -1.45 7.50 -12.04
CA MET A 87 -1.11 7.00 -10.70
C MET A 87 0.24 6.27 -10.68
N THR A 88 0.49 5.44 -11.69
CA THR A 88 1.74 4.67 -11.81
C THR A 88 2.93 5.61 -12.12
N GLY A 89 2.71 6.67 -12.89
CA GLY A 89 3.70 7.72 -13.13
C GLY A 89 4.16 8.39 -11.83
N TYR A 90 3.22 8.86 -11.00
CA TYR A 90 3.54 9.42 -9.69
C TYR A 90 4.20 8.40 -8.75
N ALA A 91 3.74 7.14 -8.75
CA ALA A 91 4.38 6.09 -7.95
C ALA A 91 5.83 5.81 -8.37
N SER A 92 6.14 5.94 -9.66
CA SER A 92 7.51 5.78 -10.19
C SER A 92 8.42 6.94 -9.77
N GLN A 93 7.92 8.18 -9.83
CA GLN A 93 8.66 9.35 -9.31
C GLN A 93 8.89 9.24 -7.80
N LEU A 94 7.92 8.70 -7.07
CA LEU A 94 8.02 8.47 -5.63
C LEU A 94 9.14 7.47 -5.31
N ALA A 95 9.21 6.34 -6.02
CA ALA A 95 10.29 5.37 -5.86
C ALA A 95 11.68 5.94 -6.21
N GLY A 96 11.76 6.87 -7.16
CA GLY A 96 13.01 7.54 -7.55
C GLY A 96 13.45 8.69 -6.63
N SER A 97 12.57 9.19 -5.75
CA SER A 97 12.84 10.37 -4.91
C SER A 97 13.71 10.07 -3.67
N GLY A 98 14.07 8.81 -3.43
CA GLY A 98 14.82 8.38 -2.24
C GLY A 98 13.98 8.40 -0.95
N GLU A 99 14.61 8.07 0.19
CA GLU A 99 13.93 8.13 1.50
C GLU A 99 13.71 9.59 1.91
N MET A 100 12.55 10.13 1.55
CA MET A 100 12.11 11.48 1.95
C MET A 100 11.32 11.43 3.25
N ASP A 101 11.55 12.40 4.15
CA ASP A 101 10.76 12.50 5.37
C ASP A 101 9.30 12.88 5.05
N ALA A 102 8.37 12.34 5.83
CA ALA A 102 6.94 12.58 5.63
C ALA A 102 6.59 14.06 5.73
N GLY A 103 7.16 14.80 6.68
CA GLY A 103 6.88 16.23 6.87
C GLY A 103 7.22 17.05 5.62
N GLU A 104 8.39 16.81 5.03
CA GLU A 104 8.82 17.49 3.79
C GLU A 104 7.97 17.06 2.60
N ALA A 105 7.65 15.77 2.51
CA ALA A 105 6.93 15.20 1.38
C ALA A 105 5.50 15.73 1.25
N PHE A 106 4.86 16.14 2.34
CA PHE A 106 3.53 16.76 2.31
C PHE A 106 3.54 18.28 2.40
N SER A 107 4.69 18.90 2.73
CA SER A 107 4.84 20.35 2.73
C SER A 107 5.00 20.94 1.33
N SER A 108 5.60 20.18 0.40
CA SER A 108 5.78 20.62 -0.99
C SER A 108 4.62 20.19 -1.88
N PRO A 109 3.86 21.11 -2.51
CA PRO A 109 2.79 20.75 -3.44
C PRO A 109 3.30 20.08 -4.72
N SER A 110 4.59 20.21 -5.02
CA SER A 110 5.27 19.56 -6.13
C SER A 110 5.69 18.13 -5.83
N SER A 111 5.62 17.69 -4.57
CA SER A 111 5.98 16.33 -4.17
C SER A 111 5.09 15.29 -4.83
N PRO A 112 5.65 14.19 -5.37
CA PRO A 112 4.87 13.10 -5.93
C PRO A 112 3.99 12.44 -4.86
N ALA A 113 4.42 12.40 -3.59
CA ALA A 113 3.60 11.88 -2.48
C ALA A 113 2.37 12.75 -2.23
N PHE A 114 2.54 14.08 -2.22
CA PHE A 114 1.44 15.03 -2.05
C PHE A 114 0.43 14.92 -3.20
N ARG A 115 0.91 14.90 -4.45
CA ARG A 115 0.06 14.78 -5.64
C ARG A 115 -0.69 13.46 -5.68
N LEU A 116 -0.01 12.35 -5.38
CA LEU A 116 -0.63 11.02 -5.33
C LEU A 116 -1.74 10.96 -4.26
N ALA A 117 -1.51 11.52 -3.07
CA ALA A 117 -2.51 11.57 -2.00
C ALA A 117 -3.71 12.48 -2.33
N LYS A 118 -3.47 13.63 -2.98
CA LYS A 118 -4.48 14.62 -3.36
C LYS A 118 -5.37 14.14 -4.52
N LEU A 119 -4.77 13.55 -5.54
CA LEU A 119 -5.45 13.13 -6.77
C LEU A 119 -6.18 11.81 -6.61
N PHE A 120 -5.66 10.90 -5.78
CA PHE A 120 -6.18 9.55 -5.61
C PHE A 120 -6.51 9.22 -4.14
N PRO A 121 -7.32 10.06 -3.46
CA PRO A 121 -7.60 9.87 -2.03
C PRO A 121 -8.33 8.56 -1.74
N ALA A 122 -9.20 8.11 -2.66
CA ALA A 122 -10.01 6.90 -2.54
C ALA A 122 -9.45 5.70 -3.32
N SER A 123 -8.25 5.82 -3.91
CA SER A 123 -7.60 4.68 -4.57
C SER A 123 -6.82 3.88 -3.55
N GLY A 124 -7.32 2.69 -3.22
CA GLY A 124 -6.58 1.77 -2.37
C GLY A 124 -5.17 1.47 -2.89
N VAL A 125 -4.95 1.47 -4.20
CA VAL A 125 -3.61 1.21 -4.79
C VAL A 125 -2.67 2.40 -4.55
N ALA A 126 -3.14 3.62 -4.76
CA ALA A 126 -2.35 4.83 -4.47
C ALA A 126 -1.97 4.91 -2.99
N GLN A 127 -2.92 4.62 -2.10
CA GLN A 127 -2.67 4.56 -0.66
C GLN A 127 -1.67 3.45 -0.28
N ALA A 128 -1.68 2.32 -1.00
CA ALA A 128 -0.71 1.27 -0.79
C ALA A 128 0.71 1.72 -1.17
N TYR A 129 0.87 2.45 -2.28
CA TYR A 129 2.17 3.01 -2.68
C TYR A 129 2.72 4.02 -1.68
N LEU A 130 1.89 4.95 -1.21
CA LEU A 130 2.28 5.92 -0.18
C LEU A 130 2.79 5.23 1.07
N ALA A 131 2.04 4.26 1.59
CA ALA A 131 2.46 3.58 2.80
C ALA A 131 3.71 2.73 2.63
N ILE A 132 3.90 2.09 1.48
CA ILE A 132 5.12 1.33 1.19
C ILE A 132 6.33 2.27 1.11
N HIS A 133 6.17 3.43 0.45
CA HIS A 133 7.23 4.44 0.36
C HIS A 133 7.69 4.92 1.74
N PHE A 134 6.75 5.24 2.63
CA PHE A 134 7.07 5.71 3.98
C PHE A 134 7.37 4.58 4.99
N THR A 135 7.52 3.32 4.54
CA THR A 135 7.83 2.18 5.41
C THR A 135 9.19 1.54 5.04
N PRO A 136 10.08 1.26 6.01
CA PRO A 136 11.28 0.47 5.77
C PRO A 136 10.90 -1.01 5.62
N LEU A 137 10.36 -1.37 4.44
CA LEU A 137 9.73 -2.68 4.21
C LEU A 137 10.67 -3.87 4.48
N HIS A 138 11.96 -3.79 4.13
CA HIS A 138 12.93 -4.84 4.42
C HIS A 138 13.18 -5.02 5.93
N ALA A 139 13.27 -3.91 6.68
CA ALA A 139 13.38 -3.97 8.12
C ALA A 139 12.12 -4.55 8.76
N LEU A 140 10.94 -4.13 8.28
CA LEU A 140 9.65 -4.65 8.74
C LEU A 140 9.50 -6.15 8.48
N LEU A 141 9.79 -6.61 7.26
CA LEU A 141 9.71 -8.02 6.87
C LEU A 141 10.74 -8.86 7.61
N SER A 142 11.98 -8.40 7.74
CA SER A 142 13.00 -9.17 8.45
C SER A 142 12.68 -9.33 9.93
N VAL A 143 12.19 -8.29 10.61
CA VAL A 143 11.85 -8.33 12.03
C VAL A 143 10.56 -9.13 12.27
N SER A 144 9.55 -8.97 11.42
CA SER A 144 8.32 -9.77 11.52
C SER A 144 8.56 -11.24 11.16
N GLY A 145 9.44 -11.54 10.20
CA GLY A 145 9.77 -12.87 9.69
C GLY A 145 10.91 -13.61 10.42
N ASN A 146 11.44 -13.09 11.53
CA ASN A 146 12.59 -13.67 12.25
C ASN A 146 13.82 -13.88 11.36
N SER A 147 14.30 -12.79 10.75
CA SER A 147 15.44 -12.73 9.83
C SER A 147 15.18 -13.30 8.43
N TRP A 148 13.93 -13.49 8.03
CA TRP A 148 13.54 -13.86 6.67
C TRP A 148 12.84 -12.71 5.96
N VAL A 149 13.25 -12.43 4.73
CA VAL A 149 12.62 -11.45 3.82
C VAL A 149 12.39 -12.15 2.49
N LEU A 150 11.14 -12.37 2.10
CA LEU A 150 10.77 -12.86 0.76
C LEU A 150 11.54 -14.14 0.35
N ASN A 151 11.53 -15.15 1.23
CA ASN A 151 12.28 -16.42 1.11
C ASN A 151 13.82 -16.30 1.14
N ARG A 152 14.38 -15.13 1.43
CA ARG A 152 15.81 -14.96 1.65
C ARG A 152 16.09 -14.70 3.13
N LYS A 153 16.99 -15.48 3.70
CA LYS A 153 17.47 -15.26 5.07
C LYS A 153 18.47 -14.11 5.06
N VAL A 154 18.32 -13.17 5.99
CA VAL A 154 19.29 -12.12 6.24
C VAL A 154 20.60 -12.78 6.69
N PRO A 155 21.70 -12.59 5.95
CA PRO A 155 22.93 -13.37 6.14
C PRO A 155 23.68 -13.01 7.44
N GLY A 156 23.59 -11.76 7.91
CA GLY A 156 24.33 -11.29 9.10
C GLY A 156 23.47 -11.02 10.35
N PRO A 157 23.93 -11.41 11.57
CA PRO A 157 23.27 -10.99 12.82
C PRO A 157 23.37 -9.47 13.06
N ASN A 158 24.40 -8.81 12.52
CA ASN A 158 24.56 -7.35 12.59
C ASN A 158 23.52 -6.63 11.74
N GLU A 159 23.30 -7.07 10.49
CA GLU A 159 22.27 -6.53 9.59
C GLU A 159 20.88 -6.67 10.20
N PHE A 160 20.58 -7.81 10.83
CA PHE A 160 19.31 -8.01 11.53
C PHE A 160 19.13 -7.03 12.72
N ARG A 161 20.22 -6.72 13.43
CA ARG A 161 20.20 -5.73 14.51
C ARG A 161 19.98 -4.31 13.97
N GLU A 162 20.60 -3.97 12.83
CA GLU A 162 20.38 -2.69 12.14
C GLU A 162 18.94 -2.56 11.66
N HIS A 163 18.35 -3.63 11.12
CA HIS A 163 16.94 -3.65 10.75
C HIS A 163 16.02 -3.41 11.96
N LYS A 164 16.31 -4.02 13.12
CA LYS A 164 15.57 -3.73 14.36
C LYS A 164 15.67 -2.26 14.76
N GLN A 165 16.88 -1.71 14.81
CA GLN A 165 17.10 -0.31 15.18
C GLN A 165 16.42 0.66 14.20
N THR A 166 16.46 0.37 12.91
CA THR A 166 15.78 1.15 11.87
C THR A 166 14.28 1.11 12.06
N LEU A 167 13.71 -0.06 12.35
CA LEU A 167 12.28 -0.21 12.60
C LEU A 167 11.83 0.51 13.88
N ASP A 168 12.61 0.43 14.96
CA ASP A 168 12.28 1.10 16.23
C ASP A 168 12.33 2.64 16.05
N LYS A 169 13.36 3.17 15.36
CA LYS A 169 13.42 4.59 14.98
C LYS A 169 12.25 5.00 14.10
N TRP A 170 11.91 4.21 13.10
CA TRP A 170 10.78 4.47 12.21
C TRP A 170 9.46 4.49 12.97
N CYS A 171 9.23 3.57 13.92
CA CYS A 171 8.02 3.57 14.73
C CYS A 171 7.78 4.91 15.44
N GLN A 172 8.85 5.67 15.73
CA GLN A 172 8.81 6.97 16.41
C GLN A 172 8.67 8.16 15.45
N SER A 173 8.82 7.97 14.14
CA SER A 173 8.78 9.05 13.15
C SER A 173 7.37 9.33 12.60
N GLU A 174 7.20 10.50 12.01
CA GLU A 174 5.95 10.89 11.33
C GLU A 174 5.63 10.00 10.13
N SER A 175 6.66 9.46 9.47
CA SER A 175 6.52 8.49 8.37
C SER A 175 5.74 7.24 8.75
N ALA A 176 5.86 6.76 9.99
CA ALA A 176 5.05 5.62 10.44
C ALA A 176 3.57 5.98 10.58
N ALA A 177 3.25 7.19 11.04
CA ALA A 177 1.87 7.65 11.14
C ALA A 177 1.24 7.91 9.77
N VAL A 178 2.00 8.45 8.81
CA VAL A 178 1.56 8.54 7.41
C VAL A 178 1.32 7.16 6.82
N ALA A 179 2.23 6.20 7.03
CA ALA A 179 2.07 4.84 6.50
C ALA A 179 0.82 4.14 7.05
N VAL A 180 0.52 4.31 8.34
CA VAL A 180 -0.70 3.77 8.97
C VAL A 180 -1.95 4.45 8.42
N SER A 181 -2.01 5.79 8.40
CA SER A 181 -3.19 6.53 7.93
C SER A 181 -3.53 6.24 6.46
N ALA A 182 -2.53 6.13 5.59
CA ALA A 182 -2.73 5.75 4.20
C ALA A 182 -3.31 4.33 4.09
N LYS A 183 -2.76 3.35 4.81
CA LYS A 183 -3.22 1.95 4.74
C LYS A 183 -4.59 1.72 5.37
N THR A 184 -4.92 2.40 6.47
CA THR A 184 -6.23 2.24 7.13
C THR A 184 -7.36 2.82 6.29
N ARG A 185 -7.09 3.81 5.44
CA ARG A 185 -8.08 4.33 4.48
C ARG A 185 -8.44 3.30 3.39
N ARG A 186 -7.47 2.52 2.90
CA ARG A 186 -7.72 1.41 1.95
C ARG A 186 -8.65 0.35 2.56
N THR A 187 -8.44 -0.02 3.82
CA THR A 187 -9.22 -1.08 4.47
C THR A 187 -10.63 -0.62 4.84
N SER A 188 -10.84 0.67 5.16
CA SER A 188 -12.19 1.21 5.35
C SER A 188 -13.03 1.19 4.07
N GLU A 189 -12.43 1.46 2.92
CA GLU A 189 -13.14 1.48 1.63
C GLU A 189 -13.45 0.07 1.12
N ALA A 190 -12.52 -0.88 1.30
CA ALA A 190 -12.77 -2.29 1.01
C ALA A 190 -13.93 -2.87 1.87
N GLY A 191 -14.10 -2.39 3.10
CA GLY A 191 -15.20 -2.77 4.00
C GLY A 191 -16.52 -2.04 3.75
N SER A 192 -16.52 -0.91 3.04
CA SER A 192 -17.71 -0.05 2.87
C SER A 192 -18.51 -0.33 1.59
N SER A 193 -18.13 -1.31 0.78
CA SER A 193 -18.86 -1.70 -0.45
C SER A 193 -20.12 -2.55 -0.21
N SER A 194 -20.69 -2.50 1.00
CA SER A 194 -21.88 -3.26 1.41
C SER A 194 -22.78 -2.42 2.32
N SER A 195 -23.30 -1.31 1.80
CA SER A 195 -24.50 -0.67 2.36
C SER A 195 -25.71 -1.13 1.56
N ASP A 196 -26.31 -2.25 1.97
CA ASP A 196 -27.76 -2.42 2.05
C ASP A 196 -28.11 -3.77 2.70
N VAL A 197 -29.03 -3.70 3.68
CA VAL A 197 -29.85 -4.74 4.33
C VAL A 197 -29.27 -5.57 5.52
N ASP A 198 -29.90 -5.32 6.69
CA ASP A 198 -30.07 -6.11 7.92
C ASP A 198 -28.89 -6.54 8.84
N SER A 199 -28.97 -6.05 10.08
CA SER A 199 -28.09 -6.27 11.23
C SER A 199 -28.21 -7.63 11.92
N SER A 200 -28.43 -8.73 11.21
CA SER A 200 -28.45 -10.07 11.84
C SER A 200 -27.77 -11.19 11.06
N THR A 201 -27.09 -10.88 9.97
CA THR A 201 -26.25 -11.84 9.26
C THR A 201 -25.08 -11.10 8.64
N LEU A 202 -23.95 -11.01 9.37
CA LEU A 202 -22.66 -10.86 8.68
C LEU A 202 -22.57 -12.05 7.73
N PRO A 203 -22.65 -11.86 6.39
CA PRO A 203 -22.53 -12.98 5.51
C PRO A 203 -21.09 -13.44 5.63
N ARG A 204 -20.94 -14.68 6.06
CA ARG A 204 -19.73 -15.50 5.98
C ARG A 204 -19.31 -15.73 4.50
N GLY A 205 -19.50 -14.75 3.62
CA GLY A 205 -19.62 -14.92 2.17
C GLY A 205 -19.49 -13.69 1.29
N SER A 206 -19.45 -12.45 1.78
CA SER A 206 -18.97 -11.33 0.92
C SER A 206 -17.45 -11.24 1.02
N ARG A 207 -16.78 -12.28 0.51
CA ARG A 207 -15.34 -12.20 0.24
C ARG A 207 -15.18 -11.03 -0.72
N ALA A 208 -14.49 -9.97 -0.29
CA ALA A 208 -13.87 -9.05 -1.25
C ALA A 208 -13.20 -9.95 -2.29
N ARG A 209 -13.68 -9.90 -3.54
CA ARG A 209 -13.19 -10.78 -4.60
C ARG A 209 -11.74 -10.37 -4.84
N TRP A 210 -10.80 -11.00 -4.14
CA TRP A 210 -9.37 -10.79 -4.29
C TRP A 210 -9.06 -10.93 -5.77
N ARG A 211 -8.70 -9.81 -6.41
CA ARG A 211 -8.56 -9.80 -7.86
C ARG A 211 -7.21 -10.35 -8.26
N ASP A 212 -6.20 -10.14 -7.43
CA ASP A 212 -4.82 -10.51 -7.69
C ASP A 212 -4.00 -10.82 -6.42
N VAL A 213 -2.75 -11.23 -6.63
CA VAL A 213 -1.73 -11.47 -5.58
C VAL A 213 -1.38 -10.18 -4.82
N SER A 214 -1.51 -9.02 -5.47
CA SER A 214 -1.20 -7.70 -4.92
C SER A 214 -2.16 -7.31 -3.80
N ASP A 215 -3.43 -7.70 -3.88
CA ASP A 215 -4.42 -7.46 -2.84
C ASP A 215 -4.05 -8.21 -1.55
N TYR A 216 -3.63 -9.48 -1.66
CA TYR A 216 -3.16 -10.29 -0.52
C TYR A 216 -1.91 -9.67 0.12
N TRP A 217 -0.91 -9.35 -0.69
CA TRP A 217 0.31 -8.67 -0.23
C TRP A 217 -0.01 -7.33 0.42
N GLY A 218 -0.97 -6.59 -0.13
CA GLY A 218 -1.43 -5.32 0.39
C GLY A 218 -2.01 -5.43 1.80
N VAL A 219 -2.81 -6.48 2.07
CA VAL A 219 -3.40 -6.76 3.38
C VAL A 219 -2.35 -7.26 4.37
N TYR A 220 -1.47 -8.16 3.96
CA TYR A 220 -0.37 -8.64 4.80
C TYR A 220 0.54 -7.48 5.24
N VAL A 221 1.01 -6.66 4.31
CA VAL A 221 1.87 -5.49 4.61
C VAL A 221 1.12 -4.45 5.45
N CYS A 222 -0.18 -4.24 5.19
CA CYS A 222 -1.01 -3.37 6.03
C CYS A 222 -1.03 -3.83 7.50
N ALA A 223 -1.24 -5.13 7.72
CA ALA A 223 -1.27 -5.70 9.06
C ALA A 223 0.09 -5.57 9.76
N LEU A 224 1.19 -5.77 9.03
CA LEU A 224 2.55 -5.59 9.56
C LEU A 224 2.86 -4.13 9.91
N ILE A 225 2.46 -3.17 9.07
CA ILE A 225 2.62 -1.74 9.35
C ILE A 225 1.86 -1.36 10.63
N CYS A 226 0.60 -1.81 10.74
CA CYS A 226 -0.21 -1.59 11.94
C CYS A 226 0.44 -2.22 13.17
N TRP A 227 0.88 -3.49 13.06
CA TRP A 227 1.60 -4.21 14.11
C TRP A 227 2.82 -3.43 14.59
N ALA A 228 3.69 -3.03 13.67
CA ALA A 228 4.93 -2.36 14.01
C ALA A 228 4.68 -1.02 14.72
N PHE A 229 3.75 -0.21 14.20
CA PHE A 229 3.33 1.05 14.82
C PHE A 229 2.81 0.86 16.26
N GLY A 230 2.12 -0.23 16.54
CA GLY A 230 1.58 -0.55 17.87
C GLY A 230 2.59 -1.14 18.87
N ARG A 231 3.84 -1.44 18.47
CA ARG A 231 4.82 -2.13 19.32
C ARG A 231 5.19 -1.37 20.59
N GLU A 232 5.30 -0.05 20.48
CA GLU A 232 5.77 0.82 21.57
C GLU A 232 4.64 1.35 22.47
N ALA A 233 3.38 1.04 22.17
CA ALA A 233 2.27 1.46 23.03
C ALA A 233 2.31 0.71 24.36
N GLY A 234 2.48 1.46 25.45
CA GLY A 234 2.46 0.96 26.82
C GLY A 234 1.16 0.21 27.13
N ASP A 235 1.29 -0.94 27.78
CA ASP A 235 0.16 -1.79 28.17
C ASP A 235 -0.45 -1.27 29.48
N GLN A 236 -1.32 -0.27 29.40
CA GLN A 236 -1.96 0.33 30.57
C GLN A 236 -3.31 -0.31 30.95
N HIS A 237 -3.58 -1.56 30.53
CA HIS A 237 -4.82 -2.22 30.98
C HIS A 237 -4.77 -3.73 31.17
N ARG A 238 -3.75 -4.28 31.87
CA ARG A 238 -3.80 -5.67 32.38
C ARG A 238 -5.22 -6.04 32.86
N ALA A 239 -5.90 -6.93 32.15
CA ALA A 239 -7.16 -7.52 32.60
C ALA A 239 -7.56 -8.69 31.67
N TYR A 240 -7.43 -9.90 32.24
CA TYR A 240 -8.17 -11.13 31.96
C TYR A 240 -8.06 -11.75 30.56
N ASP A 241 -6.98 -12.52 30.35
CA ASP A 241 -6.98 -13.64 29.42
C ASP A 241 -7.79 -14.79 30.06
N GLY A 242 -9.05 -14.92 29.62
CA GLY A 242 -9.90 -16.08 29.84
C GLY A 242 -10.27 -16.69 28.49
N GLU A 243 -10.20 -18.01 28.44
CA GLU A 243 -10.48 -18.93 27.34
C GLU A 243 -11.40 -18.43 26.20
N GLY A 244 -10.91 -18.56 24.97
CA GLY A 244 -11.50 -18.01 23.75
C GLY A 244 -12.92 -18.50 23.46
N THR A 245 -13.91 -17.67 23.79
CA THR A 245 -15.27 -17.78 23.27
C THR A 245 -15.40 -17.02 21.94
N ALA A 246 -16.27 -17.49 21.04
CA ALA A 246 -16.52 -16.84 19.75
C ALA A 246 -16.91 -15.34 19.90
N ALA A 247 -17.60 -15.01 21.00
CA ALA A 247 -17.99 -13.65 21.37
C ALA A 247 -16.77 -12.73 21.66
N HIS A 248 -15.72 -13.25 22.30
CA HIS A 248 -14.49 -12.47 22.55
C HIS A 248 -13.73 -12.17 21.26
N ASN A 249 -13.71 -13.11 20.31
CA ASN A 249 -13.11 -12.89 19.00
C ASN A 249 -13.91 -11.87 18.17
N GLU A 250 -15.24 -11.90 18.24
CA GLU A 250 -16.11 -10.94 17.54
C GLU A 250 -16.02 -9.52 18.12
N ALA A 251 -15.95 -9.40 19.45
CA ALA A 251 -15.67 -8.13 20.12
C ALA A 251 -14.28 -7.59 19.73
N SER A 252 -13.25 -8.45 19.72
CA SER A 252 -11.89 -8.07 19.30
C SER A 252 -11.81 -7.65 17.83
N ARG A 253 -12.56 -8.30 16.93
CA ARG A 253 -12.67 -7.91 15.52
C ARG A 253 -13.38 -6.57 15.34
N SER A 254 -14.47 -6.35 16.09
CA SER A 254 -15.22 -5.09 16.05
C SER A 254 -14.38 -3.93 16.56
N GLU A 255 -13.59 -4.15 17.62
CA GLU A 255 -12.63 -3.18 18.12
C GLU A 255 -11.49 -2.90 17.13
N ALA A 256 -10.98 -3.93 16.45
CA ALA A 256 -9.96 -3.77 15.41
C ALA A 256 -10.49 -2.97 14.21
N ALA A 257 -11.70 -3.27 13.73
CA ALA A 257 -12.35 -2.55 12.65
C ALA A 257 -12.60 -1.08 13.02
N ARG A 258 -13.10 -0.82 14.24
CA ARG A 258 -13.28 0.54 14.75
C ARG A 258 -11.94 1.28 14.85
N TRP A 259 -10.89 0.62 15.31
CA TRP A 259 -9.56 1.22 15.37
C TRP A 259 -9.03 1.59 13.98
N ILE A 260 -9.21 0.74 12.98
CA ILE A 260 -8.85 1.04 11.59
C ILE A 260 -9.60 2.28 11.09
N LEU A 261 -10.91 2.34 11.29
CA LEU A 261 -11.75 3.47 10.87
C LEU A 261 -11.34 4.78 11.56
N GLU A 262 -11.13 4.74 12.87
CA GLU A 262 -10.67 5.89 13.64
C GLU A 262 -9.25 6.32 13.23
N ALA A 263 -8.37 5.37 12.93
CA ALA A 263 -7.02 5.68 12.47
C ALA A 263 -7.01 6.32 11.07
N ALA A 264 -7.92 5.91 10.17
CA ALA A 264 -8.06 6.47 8.83
C ALA A 264 -8.56 7.93 8.83
N GLN A 265 -9.29 8.34 9.87
CA GLN A 265 -9.85 9.69 9.99
C GLN A 265 -8.91 10.67 10.71
N ARG A 266 -7.88 10.17 11.39
CA ARG A 266 -6.95 10.98 12.18
C ARG A 266 -5.81 11.52 11.31
N ARG A 267 -5.35 12.73 11.66
CA ARG A 267 -4.10 13.27 11.11
C ARG A 267 -2.89 12.48 11.63
N PRO A 268 -1.80 12.36 10.86
CA PRO A 268 -0.61 11.60 11.27
C PRO A 268 -0.03 12.08 12.62
N GLU A 269 -0.03 13.38 12.89
CA GLU A 269 0.42 13.96 14.17
C GLU A 269 -0.39 13.46 15.38
N GLN A 270 -1.70 13.25 15.20
CA GLN A 270 -2.60 12.78 16.25
C GLN A 270 -2.46 11.27 16.45
N LEU A 271 -2.14 10.52 15.37
CA LEU A 271 -1.89 9.08 15.43
C LEU A 271 -0.66 8.75 16.27
N LEU A 272 0.41 9.54 16.17
CA LEU A 272 1.61 9.34 16.98
C LEU A 272 1.33 9.36 18.48
N LYS A 273 0.38 10.20 18.91
CA LYS A 273 -0.07 10.31 20.31
C LYS A 273 -1.09 9.24 20.70
N TRP A 274 -1.73 8.60 19.72
CA TRP A 274 -2.88 7.69 19.90
C TRP A 274 -2.51 6.24 19.57
N ARG A 275 -1.38 5.75 20.11
CA ARG A 275 -0.96 4.36 19.90
C ARG A 275 -1.71 3.43 20.87
N LYS A 276 -2.55 2.53 20.34
CA LYS A 276 -3.29 1.53 21.13
C LYS A 276 -2.86 0.11 20.74
N ARG A 277 -1.97 -0.51 21.54
CA ARG A 277 -1.37 -1.84 21.26
C ARG A 277 -2.39 -2.97 21.10
N ARG A 278 -3.45 -2.99 21.91
CA ARG A 278 -4.48 -4.05 21.88
C ARG A 278 -5.27 -4.09 20.57
N CYS A 279 -5.70 -2.91 20.12
CA CYS A 279 -6.46 -2.79 18.89
C CYS A 279 -5.62 -3.25 17.69
N VAL A 280 -4.32 -2.96 17.70
CA VAL A 280 -3.37 -3.40 16.69
C VAL A 280 -3.21 -4.94 16.66
N ARG A 281 -3.20 -5.63 17.81
CA ARG A 281 -3.21 -7.10 17.84
C ARG A 281 -4.48 -7.67 17.19
N GLY A 282 -5.62 -7.04 17.45
CA GLY A 282 -6.88 -7.38 16.78
C GLY A 282 -6.82 -7.25 15.26
N VAL A 283 -6.12 -6.23 14.73
CA VAL A 283 -5.90 -6.05 13.28
C VAL A 283 -5.09 -7.20 12.68
N VAL A 284 -4.04 -7.66 13.37
CA VAL A 284 -3.22 -8.81 12.93
C VAL A 284 -4.05 -10.09 12.89
N CYS A 285 -4.85 -10.35 13.94
CA CYS A 285 -5.75 -11.49 13.99
C CYS A 285 -6.82 -11.43 12.90
N LEU A 286 -7.39 -10.24 12.64
CA LEU A 286 -8.36 -10.02 11.57
C LEU A 286 -7.74 -10.33 10.20
N ALA A 287 -6.54 -9.82 9.92
CA ALA A 287 -5.83 -10.09 8.68
C ALA A 287 -5.52 -11.60 8.51
N ARG A 288 -5.08 -12.27 9.59
CA ARG A 288 -4.85 -13.72 9.58
C ARG A 288 -6.14 -14.47 9.22
N ASP A 289 -7.25 -14.16 9.88
CA ASP A 289 -8.53 -14.85 9.68
C ASP A 289 -9.08 -14.63 8.28
N ILE A 290 -8.79 -13.46 7.69
CA ILE A 290 -9.14 -13.11 6.32
C ILE A 290 -8.28 -13.89 5.30
N LEU A 291 -6.99 -14.07 5.56
CA LEU A 291 -6.05 -14.73 4.64
C LEU A 291 -6.05 -16.27 4.76
N SER A 292 -6.37 -16.81 5.94
CA SER A 292 -6.30 -18.26 6.23
C SER A 292 -7.14 -19.15 5.31
N PRO A 293 -8.39 -18.80 4.93
CA PRO A 293 -9.23 -19.65 4.07
C PRO A 293 -8.62 -19.92 2.69
N ASP A 294 -7.91 -18.95 2.12
CA ASP A 294 -7.33 -19.05 0.79
C ASP A 294 -5.93 -19.72 0.82
N CYS A 295 -5.30 -19.79 1.99
CA CYS A 295 -4.03 -20.53 2.21
C CYS A 295 -4.21 -22.05 2.24
N LEU A 296 -5.41 -22.54 2.57
CA LEU A 296 -5.70 -23.98 2.71
C LEU A 296 -5.61 -24.77 1.40
N ALA A 297 -5.48 -24.09 0.25
CA ALA A 297 -5.30 -24.76 -1.04
C ALA A 297 -3.85 -25.20 -1.33
N ASN A 298 -2.87 -24.97 -0.44
CA ASN A 298 -1.45 -25.32 -0.61
C ASN A 298 -0.79 -24.78 -1.90
N ARG A 299 -1.36 -23.76 -2.53
CA ARG A 299 -0.91 -23.30 -3.86
C ARG A 299 0.29 -22.37 -3.83
N SER A 300 0.63 -21.77 -2.69
CA SER A 300 1.76 -20.85 -2.60
C SER A 300 2.38 -20.80 -1.20
N MET A 301 3.68 -21.11 -1.15
CA MET A 301 4.52 -21.13 0.05
C MET A 301 4.62 -19.76 0.73
N LEU A 302 4.55 -18.68 -0.06
CA LEU A 302 4.57 -17.31 0.44
C LEU A 302 3.35 -17.01 1.32
N TYR A 303 2.18 -17.56 0.97
CA TYR A 303 0.96 -17.33 1.75
C TYR A 303 0.96 -18.12 3.06
N SER A 304 1.42 -19.37 3.03
CA SER A 304 1.58 -20.16 4.25
C SER A 304 2.57 -19.51 5.22
N ASP A 305 3.67 -18.94 4.71
CA ASP A 305 4.64 -18.22 5.52
C ASP A 305 4.01 -16.96 6.13
N ALA A 306 3.34 -16.13 5.32
CA ALA A 306 2.67 -14.92 5.78
C ALA A 306 1.63 -15.20 6.89
N VAL A 307 0.78 -16.22 6.74
CA VAL A 307 -0.19 -16.60 7.78
C VAL A 307 0.51 -17.12 9.04
N SER A 308 1.62 -17.87 8.90
CA SER A 308 2.39 -18.33 10.05
C SER A 308 2.99 -17.16 10.84
N VAL A 309 3.49 -16.14 10.13
CA VAL A 309 3.99 -14.90 10.73
C VAL A 309 2.86 -14.18 11.46
N LEU A 310 1.71 -13.95 10.82
CA LEU A 310 0.58 -13.28 11.46
C LEU A 310 0.05 -14.04 12.68
N LYS A 311 0.03 -15.38 12.63
CA LYS A 311 -0.34 -16.21 13.78
C LYS A 311 0.58 -15.94 14.97
N ARG A 312 1.90 -15.97 14.75
CA ARG A 312 2.90 -15.67 15.79
C ARG A 312 2.76 -14.25 16.35
N LEU A 313 2.52 -13.27 15.48
CA LEU A 313 2.36 -11.87 15.90
C LEU A 313 1.05 -11.61 16.68
N GLY A 314 0.04 -12.46 16.48
CA GLY A 314 -1.24 -12.40 17.20
C GLY A 314 -1.21 -13.08 18.58
N GLU A 315 -0.24 -13.94 18.84
CA GLU A 315 -0.06 -14.60 20.14
C GLU A 315 0.48 -13.61 21.18
N PRO A 316 -0.01 -13.64 22.45
CA PRO A 316 0.55 -12.81 23.51
C PRO A 316 2.02 -13.21 23.72
N SER A 317 2.93 -12.26 23.55
CA SER A 317 4.33 -12.43 23.95
C SER A 317 4.38 -12.74 25.44
N ALA A 318 4.80 -13.96 25.78
CA ALA A 318 4.97 -14.45 27.15
C ALA A 318 5.96 -13.61 27.96
#